data_AF-A0A3D0LUE6-F1
#
_entry.id   AF-A0A3D0LUE6-F1
#
_cell.length_a   1.000
_cell.length_b   1.000
_cell.length_c   1.000
_cell.angle_alpha   90.00
_cell.angle_beta   90.00
_cell.angle_gamma   90.00
#
_symmetry.space_group_name_H-M   'P 1'
#
loop_
_entity.id
_entity.type
_entity.pdbx_description
1 polymer ?
#
loop_
_entity_poly.entity_id
_entity_poly.type
_entity_poly.pdbx_seq_one_letter_code
_entity_poly.pdbx_strand_id
1 'polypeptide(L)'
;LGDRHHRISIQQALAEGVADAAGLRLHDSAIPDAASPPLPADADGDINRIRWRRKAPEALWQTSGGTLHARLTVAETRLCRLEFAGDLQLQPSDWLWRLEQRLAGVSLAELRPQIERFCREAPWDAPGFGEKDIVQVAELAAAQWSLGKTLALNAAQTHALMTFAAAPQASAAALTQAQALLVPYCAKPGWCKWRHREDCIECGKCAVGEAYRLGRERGLAVTTILNYAHLEATLARLKQEGAAAYLGMCCRAFFQKRHRAFRQAGLPAILMDIGGANCYRLKQEDQAYAGQFQAEARIDLPLLRHALQALPRRTGRAK
;
A
#
# COMPACT_ATOMS: atom_id res chain seq x y z
N LEU A 1 -11.49 40.10 -8.61
CA LEU A 1 -11.87 40.42 -10.01
C LEU A 1 -10.72 40.21 -11.01
N GLY A 2 -9.44 40.41 -10.65
CA GLY A 2 -8.29 40.19 -11.56
C GLY A 2 -7.99 38.74 -11.99
N ASP A 3 -8.36 37.74 -11.18
CA ASP A 3 -7.99 36.32 -11.43
C ASP A 3 -8.88 35.63 -12.51
N ARG A 4 -10.10 36.15 -12.75
CA ARG A 4 -10.98 35.62 -13.82
C ARG A 4 -10.59 36.11 -15.21
N HIS A 5 -10.21 37.37 -15.35
CA HIS A 5 -9.76 37.91 -16.63
C HIS A 5 -8.46 37.27 -17.11
N HIS A 6 -7.55 36.94 -16.18
CA HIS A 6 -6.28 36.30 -16.52
C HIS A 6 -6.43 34.83 -16.92
N ARG A 7 -7.42 34.11 -16.35
CA ARG A 7 -7.74 32.74 -16.77
C ARG A 7 -8.38 32.67 -18.16
N ILE A 8 -9.26 33.61 -18.49
CA ILE A 8 -9.90 33.69 -19.82
C ILE A 8 -8.84 33.93 -20.91
N SER A 9 -7.85 34.81 -20.66
CA SER A 9 -6.79 35.08 -21.62
C SER A 9 -5.87 33.88 -21.87
N ILE A 10 -5.60 33.05 -20.85
CA ILE A 10 -4.76 31.85 -21.03
C ILE A 10 -5.50 30.75 -21.81
N GLN A 11 -6.79 30.55 -21.53
CA GLN A 11 -7.59 29.57 -22.26
C GLN A 11 -7.69 29.90 -23.74
N GLN A 12 -7.91 31.18 -24.06
CA GLN A 12 -8.00 31.64 -25.44
C GLN A 12 -6.65 31.52 -26.17
N ALA A 13 -5.56 31.97 -25.55
CA ALA A 13 -4.22 31.83 -26.14
C ALA A 13 -3.82 30.36 -26.36
N LEU A 14 -4.23 29.45 -25.46
CA LEU A 14 -4.02 28.02 -25.63
C LEU A 14 -4.84 27.46 -26.80
N ALA A 15 -6.10 27.86 -26.92
CA ALA A 15 -6.98 27.44 -28.01
C ALA A 15 -6.41 27.87 -29.37
N GLU A 16 -6.04 29.15 -29.51
CA GLU A 16 -5.41 29.70 -30.72
C GLU A 16 -4.11 28.96 -31.06
N GLY A 17 -3.22 28.77 -30.07
CA GLY A 17 -1.96 28.06 -30.29
C GLY A 17 -2.14 26.59 -30.71
N VAL A 18 -3.12 25.87 -30.13
CA VAL A 18 -3.44 24.49 -30.53
C VAL A 18 -4.03 24.44 -31.94
N ALA A 19 -4.93 25.37 -32.26
CA ALA A 19 -5.54 25.49 -33.59
C ALA A 19 -4.46 25.67 -34.67
N ASP A 20 -3.57 26.63 -34.47
CA ASP A 20 -2.48 26.94 -35.39
C ASP A 20 -1.51 25.76 -35.55
N ALA A 21 -1.08 25.16 -34.43
CA ALA A 21 -0.11 24.05 -34.45
C ALA A 21 -0.68 22.78 -35.10
N ALA A 22 -1.97 22.51 -34.93
CA ALA A 22 -2.64 21.35 -35.50
C ALA A 22 -3.22 21.61 -36.91
N GLY A 23 -3.17 22.85 -37.41
CA GLY A 23 -3.82 23.23 -38.67
C GLY A 23 -5.34 23.11 -38.63
N LEU A 24 -5.94 23.26 -37.44
CA LEU A 24 -7.37 23.12 -37.20
C LEU A 24 -8.04 24.49 -37.06
N ARG A 25 -9.31 24.59 -37.42
CA ARG A 25 -10.16 25.72 -37.03
C ARG A 25 -11.04 25.29 -35.87
N LEU A 26 -10.84 25.92 -34.71
CA LEU A 26 -11.72 25.73 -33.56
C LEU A 26 -12.98 26.58 -33.74
N HIS A 27 -14.13 25.97 -33.49
CA HIS A 27 -15.42 26.64 -33.50
C HIS A 27 -16.04 26.54 -32.12
N ASP A 28 -16.44 27.68 -31.56
CA ASP A 28 -17.28 27.71 -30.36
C ASP A 28 -18.63 27.10 -30.70
N SER A 29 -18.77 25.82 -30.35
CA SER A 29 -20.04 25.12 -30.40
C SER A 29 -20.62 25.13 -29.01
N ALA A 30 -21.69 25.88 -28.79
CA ALA A 30 -22.52 25.67 -27.60
C ALA A 30 -22.97 24.20 -27.63
N ILE A 31 -22.64 23.43 -26.59
CA ILE A 31 -23.16 22.07 -26.46
C ILE A 31 -24.70 22.21 -26.42
N PRO A 32 -25.45 21.67 -27.39
CA PRO A 32 -26.90 21.71 -27.31
C PRO A 32 -27.32 20.99 -26.03
N ASP A 33 -28.20 21.58 -25.21
CA ASP A 33 -28.70 20.98 -23.94
C ASP A 33 -29.20 19.54 -24.13
N ALA A 34 -29.58 19.16 -25.35
CA ALA A 34 -30.09 17.84 -25.72
C ALA A 34 -29.04 16.84 -26.24
N ALA A 35 -27.78 17.25 -26.46
CA ALA A 35 -26.74 16.42 -27.08
C ALA A 35 -25.66 15.93 -26.08
N SER A 36 -25.62 16.48 -24.87
CA SER A 36 -24.91 15.84 -23.78
C SER A 36 -25.66 14.56 -23.44
N PRO A 37 -25.07 13.35 -23.55
CA PRO A 37 -25.66 12.20 -22.86
C PRO A 37 -25.86 12.64 -21.40
N PRO A 38 -27.02 12.36 -20.80
CA PRO A 38 -27.20 12.68 -19.39
C PRO A 38 -26.00 12.09 -18.66
N LEU A 39 -25.27 12.94 -17.91
CA LEU A 39 -24.36 12.42 -16.90
C LEU A 39 -25.17 11.35 -16.14
N PRO A 40 -24.64 10.13 -15.95
CA PRO A 40 -25.38 9.09 -15.25
C PRO A 40 -26.03 9.71 -14.02
N ALA A 41 -27.32 9.43 -13.78
CA ALA A 41 -28.10 10.03 -12.69
C ALA A 41 -27.46 9.79 -11.29
N ASP A 42 -26.46 8.93 -11.29
CA ASP A 42 -25.63 8.38 -10.25
C ASP A 42 -24.14 8.75 -10.40
N ALA A 43 -23.78 9.82 -11.14
CA ALA A 43 -22.41 10.35 -11.18
C ALA A 43 -21.86 10.61 -9.75
N ASP A 44 -22.70 11.10 -8.83
CA ASP A 44 -22.35 11.21 -7.41
C ASP A 44 -22.23 9.85 -6.70
N GLY A 45 -22.98 8.84 -7.13
CA GLY A 45 -22.88 7.45 -6.64
C GLY A 45 -21.58 6.76 -7.07
N ASP A 46 -21.18 6.92 -8.33
CA ASP A 46 -19.93 6.39 -8.88
C ASP A 46 -18.69 7.16 -8.40
N ILE A 47 -18.77 8.49 -8.27
CA ILE A 47 -17.69 9.29 -7.65
C ILE A 47 -17.52 8.91 -6.17
N ASN A 48 -18.60 8.56 -5.45
CA ASN A 48 -18.52 8.11 -4.06
C ASN A 48 -18.14 6.62 -3.91
N ARG A 49 -18.25 5.75 -4.94
CA ARG A 49 -17.69 4.37 -4.91
C ARG A 49 -16.18 4.36 -4.68
N ILE A 50 -15.49 5.38 -5.19
CA ILE A 50 -14.03 5.55 -5.07
C ILE A 50 -13.60 5.86 -3.63
N ARG A 51 -14.52 6.29 -2.76
CA ARG A 51 -14.20 6.52 -1.34
C ARG A 51 -14.27 5.19 -0.61
N TRP A 52 -13.14 4.50 -0.54
CA TRP A 52 -12.95 3.29 0.25
C TRP A 52 -13.06 3.55 1.77
N ARG A 53 -14.26 3.86 2.26
CA ARG A 53 -14.52 4.25 3.65
C ARG A 53 -14.54 3.07 4.63
N ARG A 54 -14.86 1.86 4.14
CA ARG A 54 -14.87 0.64 4.96
C ARG A 54 -13.48 0.03 5.04
N LYS A 55 -13.04 -0.29 6.25
CA LYS A 55 -11.81 -1.06 6.50
C LYS A 55 -12.03 -2.49 6.04
N ALA A 56 -11.33 -2.88 5.00
CA ALA A 56 -11.30 -4.22 4.45
C ALA A 56 -9.86 -4.57 4.08
N PRO A 57 -9.53 -5.85 3.86
CA PRO A 57 -8.29 -6.24 3.24
C PRO A 57 -8.06 -5.43 1.95
N GLU A 58 -6.92 -4.78 1.89
CA GLU A 58 -6.44 -3.92 0.84
C GLU A 58 -4.93 -4.12 0.64
N ALA A 59 -4.53 -4.30 -0.61
CA ALA A 59 -3.14 -4.27 -1.03
C ALA A 59 -2.93 -3.19 -2.10
N LEU A 60 -1.67 -2.80 -2.28
CA LEU A 60 -1.24 -1.90 -3.34
C LEU A 60 -0.05 -2.49 -4.09
N TRP A 61 0.08 -2.11 -5.36
CA TRP A 61 1.17 -2.47 -6.23
C TRP A 61 1.51 -1.32 -7.15
N GLN A 62 2.78 -0.89 -7.18
CA GLN A 62 3.24 0.19 -8.06
C GLN A 62 4.10 -0.34 -9.20
N THR A 63 3.84 0.17 -10.40
CA THR A 63 4.59 -0.06 -11.64
C THR A 63 5.07 1.27 -12.22
N SER A 64 5.60 1.27 -13.44
CA SER A 64 5.87 2.51 -14.18
C SER A 64 4.59 3.20 -14.67
N GLY A 65 3.46 2.49 -14.73
CA GLY A 65 2.16 3.03 -15.15
C GLY A 65 1.38 3.73 -14.03
N GLY A 66 1.77 3.55 -12.77
CA GLY A 66 1.10 4.15 -11.61
C GLY A 66 1.03 3.20 -10.42
N THR A 67 0.05 3.43 -9.55
CA THR A 67 -0.32 2.63 -8.38
C THR A 67 -1.67 1.95 -8.63
N LEU A 68 -1.70 0.64 -8.49
CA LEU A 68 -2.92 -0.15 -8.47
C LEU A 68 -3.19 -0.60 -7.04
N HIS A 69 -4.43 -0.48 -6.60
CA HIS A 69 -4.93 -1.01 -5.35
C HIS A 69 -5.96 -2.10 -5.64
N ALA A 70 -5.99 -3.10 -4.78
CA ALA A 70 -7.07 -4.09 -4.74
C ALA A 70 -7.62 -4.20 -3.33
N ARG A 71 -8.94 -4.18 -3.21
CA ARG A 71 -9.66 -4.36 -1.96
C ARG A 71 -10.62 -5.52 -2.10
N LEU A 72 -10.70 -6.39 -1.11
CA LEU A 72 -11.60 -7.53 -1.18
C LEU A 72 -12.39 -7.79 0.08
N THR A 73 -13.52 -8.45 -0.12
CA THR A 73 -14.38 -8.99 0.92
C THR A 73 -14.64 -10.45 0.60
N VAL A 74 -14.46 -11.32 1.60
CA VAL A 74 -14.58 -12.77 1.47
C VAL A 74 -15.61 -13.25 2.49
N ALA A 75 -16.50 -14.13 2.05
CA ALA A 75 -17.30 -14.97 2.93
C ALA A 75 -16.71 -16.38 2.87
N GLU A 76 -16.26 -16.89 4.02
CA GLU A 76 -15.55 -18.17 4.14
C GLU A 76 -14.32 -18.24 3.23
N THR A 77 -14.42 -18.83 2.04
CA THR A 77 -13.33 -18.91 1.05
C THR A 77 -13.69 -18.32 -0.31
N ARG A 78 -14.87 -17.71 -0.43
CA ARG A 78 -15.39 -17.14 -1.69
C ARG A 78 -15.38 -15.63 -1.67
N LEU A 79 -14.96 -15.04 -2.79
CA LEU A 79 -14.98 -13.60 -3.00
C LEU A 79 -16.42 -13.10 -3.06
N CYS A 80 -16.82 -12.29 -2.09
CA CYS A 80 -18.04 -11.50 -2.22
C CYS A 80 -17.80 -10.34 -3.17
N ARG A 81 -16.61 -9.74 -3.07
CA ARG A 81 -16.21 -8.59 -3.87
C ARG A 81 -14.69 -8.49 -3.95
N LEU A 82 -14.18 -8.20 -5.13
CA LEU A 82 -12.85 -7.66 -5.35
C LEU A 82 -13.04 -6.33 -6.09
N GLU A 83 -12.42 -5.26 -5.61
CA GLU A 83 -12.49 -3.92 -6.19
C GLU A 83 -11.09 -3.44 -6.52
N PHE A 84 -10.96 -2.78 -7.67
CA PHE A 84 -9.70 -2.17 -8.09
C PHE A 84 -9.83 -0.65 -8.11
N ALA A 85 -8.74 0.04 -7.76
CA ALA A 85 -8.64 1.49 -7.85
C ALA A 85 -7.19 1.89 -8.10
N GLY A 86 -6.95 3.01 -8.76
CA GLY A 86 -5.58 3.45 -9.02
C GLY A 86 -5.48 4.67 -9.91
N ASP A 87 -4.26 5.16 -10.05
CA ASP A 87 -3.84 6.14 -11.05
C ASP A 87 -3.34 5.40 -12.30
N LEU A 88 -4.24 4.71 -12.99
CA LEU A 88 -3.96 3.98 -14.23
C LEU A 88 -4.77 4.51 -15.41
N GLN A 89 -4.19 4.41 -16.60
CA GLN A 89 -4.89 4.56 -17.87
C GLN A 89 -5.29 3.17 -18.36
N LEU A 90 -6.54 3.00 -18.77
CA LEU A 90 -7.10 1.69 -19.08
C LEU A 90 -8.07 1.78 -20.26
N GLN A 91 -7.91 0.89 -21.23
CA GLN A 91 -8.81 0.72 -22.36
C GLN A 91 -9.19 -0.76 -22.53
N PRO A 92 -10.47 -1.12 -22.60
CA PRO A 92 -11.63 -0.25 -22.39
C PRO A 92 -11.76 0.20 -20.92
N SER A 93 -12.37 1.37 -20.68
CA SER A 93 -12.46 1.98 -19.35
C SER A 93 -13.27 1.16 -18.33
N ASP A 94 -14.15 0.27 -18.80
CA ASP A 94 -14.95 -0.63 -17.98
C ASP A 94 -14.27 -1.98 -17.68
N TRP A 95 -13.05 -2.20 -18.17
CA TRP A 95 -12.40 -3.52 -18.12
C TRP A 95 -12.21 -4.04 -16.68
N LEU A 96 -11.76 -3.18 -15.75
CA LEU A 96 -11.63 -3.56 -14.35
C LEU A 96 -12.99 -3.88 -13.75
N TRP A 97 -14.02 -3.09 -14.02
CA TRP A 97 -15.36 -3.36 -13.52
C TRP A 97 -15.90 -4.72 -13.99
N ARG A 98 -15.69 -5.06 -15.27
CA ARG A 98 -16.04 -6.38 -15.81
C ARG A 98 -15.28 -7.52 -15.13
N LEU A 99 -13.99 -7.32 -14.83
CA LEU A 99 -13.20 -8.26 -14.04
C LEU A 99 -13.78 -8.44 -12.63
N GLU A 100 -14.15 -7.34 -11.95
CA GLU A 100 -14.78 -7.40 -10.63
C GLU A 100 -16.07 -8.24 -10.65
N GLN A 101 -16.93 -8.04 -11.66
CA GLN A 101 -18.16 -8.82 -11.83
C GLN A 101 -17.86 -10.30 -12.07
N ARG A 102 -16.85 -10.60 -12.89
CA ARG A 102 -16.44 -11.98 -13.20
C ARG A 102 -15.93 -12.73 -11.98
N LEU A 103 -15.27 -12.04 -11.05
CA LEU A 103 -14.66 -12.63 -9.86
C LEU A 103 -15.63 -12.76 -8.68
N ALA A 104 -16.84 -12.20 -8.77
CA ALA A 104 -17.86 -12.39 -7.74
C ALA A 104 -18.21 -13.89 -7.59
N GLY A 105 -18.14 -14.40 -6.36
CA GLY A 105 -18.40 -15.78 -6.00
C GLY A 105 -17.25 -16.77 -6.24
N VAL A 106 -16.14 -16.33 -6.87
CA VAL A 106 -14.96 -17.15 -7.14
C VAL A 106 -14.26 -17.55 -5.84
N SER A 107 -13.81 -18.80 -5.75
CA SER A 107 -12.98 -19.27 -4.63
C SER A 107 -11.64 -18.56 -4.63
N LEU A 108 -11.10 -18.20 -3.46
CA LEU A 108 -9.75 -17.62 -3.37
C LEU A 108 -8.67 -18.51 -4.01
N ALA A 109 -8.85 -19.83 -3.98
CA ALA A 109 -7.94 -20.78 -4.64
C ALA A 109 -7.95 -20.67 -6.18
N GLU A 110 -9.05 -20.16 -6.74
CA GLU A 110 -9.25 -19.98 -8.18
C GLU A 110 -9.01 -18.53 -8.64
N LEU A 111 -8.61 -17.63 -7.74
CA LEU A 111 -8.47 -16.20 -8.03
C LEU A 111 -7.53 -15.94 -9.21
N ARG A 112 -6.31 -16.46 -9.12
CA ARG A 112 -5.31 -16.36 -10.19
C ARG A 112 -5.80 -16.92 -11.52
N PRO A 113 -6.18 -18.20 -11.65
CA PRO A 113 -6.57 -18.75 -12.94
C PRO A 113 -7.78 -18.03 -13.55
N GLN A 114 -8.70 -17.49 -12.74
CA GLN A 114 -9.82 -16.69 -13.24
C GLN A 114 -9.40 -15.32 -13.77
N ILE A 115 -8.47 -14.62 -13.10
CA ILE A 115 -7.90 -13.35 -13.62
C ILE A 115 -7.14 -13.61 -14.92
N GLU A 116 -6.23 -14.59 -14.93
CA GLU A 116 -5.42 -14.92 -16.09
C GLU A 116 -6.30 -15.33 -17.29
N ARG A 117 -7.36 -16.11 -17.03
CA ARG A 117 -8.37 -16.45 -18.04
C ARG A 117 -9.08 -15.21 -18.58
N PHE A 118 -9.52 -14.31 -17.70
CA PHE A 118 -10.21 -13.09 -18.12
C PHE A 118 -9.30 -12.20 -18.98
N CYS A 119 -8.02 -12.03 -18.62
CA CYS A 119 -7.05 -11.28 -19.42
C CYS A 119 -6.89 -11.82 -20.84
N ARG A 120 -7.00 -13.15 -21.05
CA ARG A 120 -6.96 -13.76 -22.39
C ARG A 120 -8.27 -13.59 -23.16
N GLU A 121 -9.41 -13.66 -22.47
CA GLU A 121 -10.75 -13.57 -23.10
C GLU A 121 -11.18 -12.12 -23.39
N ALA A 122 -10.66 -11.15 -22.63
CA ALA A 122 -10.99 -9.74 -22.74
C ALA A 122 -9.71 -8.91 -22.95
N PRO A 123 -9.36 -8.60 -24.22
CA PRO A 123 -8.23 -7.73 -24.52
C PRO A 123 -8.35 -6.37 -23.81
N TRP A 124 -7.20 -5.86 -23.38
CA TRP A 124 -7.08 -4.57 -22.72
C TRP A 124 -5.72 -3.97 -23.00
N ASP A 125 -5.66 -2.65 -22.87
CA ASP A 125 -4.42 -1.89 -22.87
C ASP A 125 -4.37 -1.00 -21.62
N ALA A 126 -3.23 -1.03 -20.95
CA ALA A 126 -2.93 -0.18 -19.81
C ALA A 126 -1.43 0.08 -19.79
N PRO A 127 -0.98 1.21 -20.37
CA PRO A 127 0.44 1.53 -20.42
C PRO A 127 1.12 1.43 -19.05
N GLY A 128 2.13 0.56 -18.95
CA GLY A 128 2.87 0.32 -17.72
C GLY A 128 2.25 -0.67 -16.74
N PHE A 129 1.15 -1.34 -17.09
CA PHE A 129 0.58 -2.46 -16.35
C PHE A 129 0.44 -3.69 -17.24
N GLY A 130 0.63 -4.87 -16.66
CA GLY A 130 0.36 -6.15 -17.33
C GLY A 130 -0.49 -7.08 -16.47
N GLU A 131 -0.87 -8.22 -17.05
CA GLU A 131 -1.65 -9.27 -16.38
C GLU A 131 -1.05 -9.67 -15.02
N LYS A 132 0.29 -9.77 -14.96
CA LYS A 132 1.00 -10.11 -13.72
C LYS A 132 0.75 -9.09 -12.61
N ASP A 133 0.60 -7.81 -12.93
CA ASP A 133 0.37 -6.76 -11.93
C ASP A 133 -1.05 -6.81 -11.36
N ILE A 134 -2.04 -7.14 -12.20
CA ILE A 134 -3.43 -7.36 -11.77
C ILE A 134 -3.52 -8.56 -10.83
N VAL A 135 -2.90 -9.68 -11.22
CA VAL A 135 -2.85 -10.89 -10.39
C VAL A 135 -2.11 -10.60 -9.08
N GLN A 136 -0.95 -9.94 -9.15
CA GLN A 136 -0.11 -9.62 -8.00
C GLN A 136 -0.88 -8.85 -6.92
N VAL A 137 -1.55 -7.75 -7.28
CA VAL A 137 -2.26 -6.93 -6.29
C VAL A 137 -3.45 -7.67 -5.69
N ALA A 138 -4.17 -8.47 -6.49
CA ALA A 138 -5.31 -9.25 -6.04
C ALA A 138 -4.88 -10.34 -5.05
N GLU A 139 -3.80 -11.06 -5.35
CA GLU A 139 -3.25 -12.08 -4.47
C GLU A 139 -2.63 -11.49 -3.20
N LEU A 140 -1.99 -10.31 -3.26
CA LEU A 140 -1.51 -9.63 -2.05
C LEU A 140 -2.67 -9.27 -1.10
N ALA A 141 -3.80 -8.81 -1.64
CA ALA A 141 -5.01 -8.54 -0.85
C ALA A 141 -5.60 -9.84 -0.27
N ALA A 142 -5.58 -10.93 -1.04
CA ALA A 142 -6.03 -12.25 -0.58
C ALA A 142 -5.13 -12.77 0.54
N ALA A 143 -3.81 -12.63 0.38
CA ALA A 143 -2.83 -13.02 1.38
C ALA A 143 -3.01 -12.23 2.69
N GLN A 144 -3.29 -10.93 2.63
CA GLN A 144 -3.57 -10.13 3.81
C GLN A 144 -4.86 -10.60 4.53
N TRP A 145 -5.91 -10.93 3.79
CA TRP A 145 -7.13 -11.53 4.38
C TRP A 145 -6.82 -12.88 5.05
N SER A 146 -6.08 -13.76 4.37
CA SER A 146 -5.69 -15.08 4.90
C SER A 146 -4.82 -14.95 6.15
N LEU A 147 -3.92 -13.97 6.19
CA LEU A 147 -3.13 -13.64 7.38
C LEU A 147 -4.02 -13.17 8.52
N GLY A 148 -4.99 -12.29 8.24
CA GLY A 148 -5.98 -11.86 9.23
C GLY A 148 -6.73 -13.03 9.86
N LYS A 149 -7.17 -14.00 9.06
CA LYS A 149 -7.81 -15.23 9.54
C LYS A 149 -6.87 -16.09 10.37
N THR A 150 -5.65 -16.32 9.87
CA THR A 150 -4.63 -17.15 10.54
C THR A 150 -4.25 -16.58 11.90
N LEU A 151 -4.16 -15.26 12.01
CA LEU A 151 -3.81 -14.53 13.22
C LEU A 151 -5.01 -14.22 14.13
N ALA A 152 -6.22 -14.67 13.74
CA ALA A 152 -7.48 -14.35 14.42
C ALA A 152 -7.71 -12.85 14.65
N LEU A 153 -7.35 -12.02 13.66
CA LEU A 153 -7.47 -10.57 13.71
C LEU A 153 -8.90 -10.12 13.39
N ASN A 154 -9.31 -9.01 14.02
CA ASN A 154 -10.52 -8.32 13.59
C ASN A 154 -10.29 -7.55 12.27
N ALA A 155 -11.36 -7.00 11.69
CA ALA A 155 -11.30 -6.28 10.41
C ALA A 155 -10.36 -5.06 10.44
N ALA A 156 -10.30 -4.33 11.55
CA ALA A 156 -9.45 -3.15 11.68
C ALA A 156 -7.96 -3.54 11.76
N GLN A 157 -7.64 -4.59 12.52
CA GLN A 157 -6.29 -5.15 12.62
C GLN A 157 -5.82 -5.77 11.30
N THR A 158 -6.70 -6.50 10.61
CA THR A 158 -6.41 -7.06 9.28
C THR A 158 -6.10 -5.95 8.27
N HIS A 159 -6.92 -4.89 8.26
CA HIS A 159 -6.68 -3.73 7.41
C HIS A 159 -5.39 -2.97 7.77
N ALA A 160 -4.96 -3.01 9.03
CA ALA A 160 -3.70 -2.40 9.47
C ALA A 160 -2.45 -3.20 9.05
N LEU A 161 -2.60 -4.44 8.59
CA LEU A 161 -1.50 -5.15 7.95
C LEU A 161 -1.24 -4.58 6.56
N MET A 162 0.01 -4.62 6.11
CA MET A 162 0.39 -4.38 4.72
C MET A 162 1.33 -5.52 4.31
N THR A 163 0.97 -6.22 3.25
CA THR A 163 1.75 -7.33 2.72
C THR A 163 2.64 -6.83 1.59
N PHE A 164 3.90 -7.24 1.61
CA PHE A 164 4.80 -7.04 0.49
C PHE A 164 5.53 -8.35 0.18
N ALA A 165 5.44 -8.81 -1.06
CA ALA A 165 6.23 -9.93 -1.53
C ALA A 165 6.38 -9.85 -3.05
N ALA A 166 7.57 -10.15 -3.56
CA ALA A 166 7.79 -10.25 -5.01
C ALA A 166 6.98 -11.39 -5.64
N ALA A 167 6.69 -12.43 -4.85
CA ALA A 167 5.81 -13.53 -5.21
C ALA A 167 4.70 -13.63 -4.13
N PRO A 168 3.41 -13.51 -4.45
CA PRO A 168 2.35 -13.41 -3.44
C PRO A 168 2.25 -14.62 -2.51
N GLN A 169 2.59 -15.81 -2.99
CA GLN A 169 2.68 -17.03 -2.18
C GLN A 169 3.69 -16.92 -1.04
N ALA A 170 4.68 -16.03 -1.14
CA ALA A 170 5.67 -15.82 -0.10
C ALA A 170 5.12 -15.00 1.09
N SER A 171 3.96 -14.34 0.97
CA SER A 171 3.41 -13.53 2.07
C SER A 171 3.01 -14.37 3.29
N ALA A 172 2.46 -15.57 3.10
CA ALA A 172 2.14 -16.46 4.22
C ALA A 172 3.41 -16.98 4.90
N ALA A 173 4.40 -17.38 4.11
CA ALA A 173 5.70 -17.84 4.61
C ALA A 173 6.48 -16.71 5.29
N ALA A 174 6.33 -15.46 4.84
CA ALA A 174 7.02 -14.30 5.39
C ALA A 174 6.73 -14.12 6.89
N LEU A 175 5.50 -14.41 7.32
CA LEU A 175 5.12 -14.33 8.73
C LEU A 175 5.89 -15.32 9.60
N THR A 176 6.04 -16.58 9.18
CA THR A 176 6.70 -17.63 9.98
C THR A 176 8.22 -17.66 9.81
N GLN A 177 8.72 -17.14 8.69
CA GLN A 177 10.14 -17.12 8.35
C GLN A 177 10.83 -15.80 8.69
N ALA A 178 10.10 -14.79 9.20
CA ALA A 178 10.69 -13.50 9.52
C ALA A 178 11.89 -13.65 10.46
N GLN A 179 12.97 -12.93 10.14
CA GLN A 179 14.24 -12.97 10.88
C GLN A 179 14.58 -11.64 11.54
N ALA A 180 13.89 -10.57 11.13
CA ALA A 180 14.09 -9.23 11.65
C ALA A 180 12.75 -8.55 11.99
N LEU A 181 12.81 -7.59 12.91
CA LEU A 181 11.73 -6.66 13.22
C LEU A 181 12.26 -5.23 13.04
N LEU A 182 11.64 -4.48 12.13
CA LEU A 182 12.01 -3.10 11.83
C LEU A 182 11.00 -2.14 12.46
N VAL A 183 11.47 -1.28 13.37
CA VAL A 183 10.62 -0.34 14.11
C VAL A 183 10.93 1.10 13.67
N PRO A 184 9.95 1.99 13.46
CA PRO A 184 10.23 3.34 12.98
C PRO A 184 10.62 4.27 14.13
N TYR A 185 11.62 5.13 13.91
CA TYR A 185 12.07 6.09 14.93
C TYR A 185 10.98 7.05 15.39
N CYS A 186 10.04 7.41 14.50
CA CYS A 186 8.94 8.32 14.79
C CYS A 186 7.93 7.77 15.81
N ALA A 187 8.01 6.48 16.14
CA ALA A 187 7.23 5.87 17.22
C ALA A 187 7.90 5.98 18.60
N LYS A 188 9.18 6.36 18.67
CA LYS A 188 9.84 6.69 19.94
C LYS A 188 9.41 8.10 20.34
N PRO A 189 8.96 8.36 21.58
CA PRO A 189 8.54 9.71 22.00
C PRO A 189 9.63 10.77 21.84
N GLY A 190 9.26 12.04 21.73
CA GLY A 190 10.19 13.15 21.52
C GLY A 190 11.23 13.29 22.64
N TRP A 191 10.86 12.91 23.86
CA TRP A 191 11.76 12.89 25.02
C TRP A 191 12.76 11.71 25.02
N CYS A 192 12.60 10.73 24.13
CA CYS A 192 13.42 9.53 24.15
C CYS A 192 14.85 9.81 23.65
N LYS A 193 15.86 9.70 24.53
CA LYS A 193 17.28 9.83 24.18
C LYS A 193 17.74 8.86 23.06
N TRP A 194 17.01 7.76 22.87
CA TRP A 194 17.28 6.75 21.84
C TRP A 194 16.46 6.97 20.57
N ARG A 195 15.77 8.12 20.42
CA ARG A 195 14.92 8.42 19.25
C ARG A 195 15.69 8.32 17.95
N HIS A 196 16.89 8.88 17.89
CA HIS A 196 17.73 8.93 16.69
C HIS A 196 18.88 7.91 16.74
N ARG A 197 18.66 6.77 17.39
CA ARG A 197 19.62 5.67 17.47
C ARG A 197 18.97 4.39 16.98
N GLU A 198 19.74 3.57 16.28
CA GLU A 198 19.28 2.29 15.74
C GLU A 198 18.89 1.31 16.84
N ASP A 199 19.52 1.40 18.02
CA ASP A 199 19.27 0.52 19.14
C ASP A 199 18.26 1.05 20.16
N CYS A 200 17.80 0.15 21.02
CA CYS A 200 17.02 0.47 22.20
C CYS A 200 17.52 -0.35 23.39
N ILE A 201 17.64 0.29 24.55
CA ILE A 201 17.98 -0.36 25.83
C ILE A 201 16.77 -0.94 26.56
N GLU A 202 15.58 -0.91 25.95
CA GLU A 202 14.36 -1.52 26.51
C GLU A 202 14.01 -1.02 27.92
N CYS A 203 14.16 0.28 28.19
CA CYS A 203 13.95 0.87 29.52
C CYS A 203 12.49 0.82 30.06
N GLY A 204 11.57 0.17 29.35
CA GLY A 204 10.17 0.01 29.74
C GLY A 204 9.28 1.26 29.58
N LYS A 205 9.81 2.37 29.08
CA LYS A 205 9.09 3.67 29.08
C LYS A 205 8.28 4.00 27.83
N CYS A 206 8.33 3.19 26.76
CA CYS A 206 7.57 3.44 25.54
C CYS A 206 7.29 2.15 24.74
N ALA A 207 6.34 2.22 23.80
CA ALA A 207 5.93 1.09 22.97
C ALA A 207 7.05 0.54 22.07
N VAL A 208 8.02 1.38 21.66
CA VAL A 208 9.19 0.89 20.91
C VAL A 208 10.07 -0.01 21.77
N GLY A 209 10.29 0.34 23.04
CA GLY A 209 11.03 -0.53 23.96
C GLY A 209 10.35 -1.89 24.13
N GLU A 210 9.01 -1.89 24.22
CA GLU A 210 8.24 -3.12 24.29
C GLU A 210 8.30 -3.94 22.98
N ALA A 211 8.29 -3.28 21.82
CA ALA A 211 8.47 -3.95 20.53
C ALA A 211 9.85 -4.63 20.41
N TYR A 212 10.90 -3.98 20.91
CA TYR A 212 12.25 -4.56 21.00
C TYR A 212 12.27 -5.82 21.84
N ARG A 213 11.76 -5.73 23.08
CA ARG A 213 11.68 -6.85 24.00
C ARG A 213 10.94 -8.02 23.36
N LEU A 214 9.75 -7.78 22.82
CA LEU A 214 8.93 -8.80 22.19
C LEU A 214 9.59 -9.44 20.97
N GLY A 215 10.25 -8.66 20.11
CA GLY A 215 10.96 -9.19 18.95
C GLY A 215 12.16 -10.07 19.35
N ARG A 216 12.96 -9.60 20.31
CA ARG A 216 14.14 -10.33 20.82
C ARG A 216 13.76 -11.62 21.53
N GLU A 217 12.66 -11.63 22.30
CA GLU A 217 12.10 -12.84 22.91
C GLU A 217 11.71 -13.91 21.88
N ARG A 218 11.49 -13.52 20.62
CA ARG A 218 11.25 -14.45 19.49
C ARG A 218 12.49 -14.73 18.64
N GLY A 219 13.66 -14.24 19.04
CA GLY A 219 14.92 -14.41 18.33
C GLY A 219 15.01 -13.61 17.03
N LEU A 220 14.27 -12.51 16.91
CA LEU A 220 14.39 -11.59 15.78
C LEU A 220 15.53 -10.59 16.00
N ALA A 221 16.24 -10.25 14.93
CA ALA A 221 17.09 -9.07 14.90
C ALA A 221 16.22 -7.81 14.87
N VAL A 222 16.25 -7.00 15.93
CA VAL A 222 15.41 -5.79 16.02
C VAL A 222 16.25 -4.54 15.82
N THR A 223 15.84 -3.65 14.90
CA THR A 223 16.49 -2.36 14.68
C THR A 223 15.48 -1.23 14.43
N THR A 224 15.86 0.00 14.76
CA THR A 224 15.07 1.21 14.54
C THR A 224 15.48 1.83 13.20
N ILE A 225 14.53 1.94 12.28
CA ILE A 225 14.71 2.68 11.03
C ILE A 225 14.66 4.17 11.30
N LEU A 226 15.72 4.89 10.92
CA LEU A 226 15.96 6.30 11.30
C LEU A 226 15.54 7.29 10.21
N ASN A 227 15.59 6.86 8.95
CA ASN A 227 15.17 7.63 7.78
C ASN A 227 15.09 6.66 6.58
N TYR A 228 14.82 7.22 5.40
CA TYR A 228 14.68 6.44 4.18
C TYR A 228 16.00 5.77 3.73
N ALA A 229 17.12 6.50 3.76
CA ALA A 229 18.42 5.92 3.38
C ALA A 229 18.84 4.77 4.32
N HIS A 230 18.58 4.91 5.63
CA HIS A 230 18.81 3.84 6.59
C HIS A 230 17.92 2.62 6.31
N LEU A 231 16.68 2.81 5.86
CA LEU A 231 15.83 1.68 5.43
C LEU A 231 16.46 0.93 4.25
N GLU A 232 16.87 1.65 3.20
CA GLU A 232 17.48 1.03 2.02
C GLU A 232 18.74 0.23 2.39
N ALA A 233 19.63 0.81 3.19
CA ALA A 233 20.82 0.14 3.71
C ALA A 233 20.47 -1.10 4.56
N THR A 234 19.46 -0.99 5.44
CA THR A 234 19.01 -2.11 6.27
C THR A 234 18.45 -3.26 5.44
N LEU A 235 17.60 -2.96 4.45
CA LEU A 235 17.02 -3.98 3.58
C LEU A 235 18.09 -4.67 2.72
N ALA A 236 19.06 -3.91 2.21
CA ALA A 236 20.21 -4.46 1.48
C ALA A 236 21.03 -5.40 2.37
N ARG A 237 21.32 -5.00 3.61
CA ARG A 237 22.02 -5.83 4.60
C ARG A 237 21.26 -7.12 4.92
N LEU A 238 19.96 -7.03 5.23
CA LEU A 238 19.14 -8.22 5.50
C LEU A 238 19.15 -9.20 4.33
N LYS A 239 19.08 -8.69 3.09
CA LYS A 239 19.18 -9.52 1.89
C LYS A 239 20.55 -10.18 1.75
N GLN A 240 21.63 -9.45 1.99
CA GLN A 240 23.00 -9.99 1.97
C GLN A 240 23.22 -11.06 3.04
N GLU A 241 22.62 -10.88 4.22
CA GLU A 241 22.63 -11.86 5.32
C GLU A 241 21.73 -13.09 5.05
N GLY A 242 21.02 -13.14 3.91
CA GLY A 242 20.16 -14.25 3.54
C GLY A 242 18.84 -14.31 4.32
N ALA A 243 18.35 -13.18 4.84
CA ALA A 243 17.06 -13.13 5.49
C ALA A 243 15.95 -13.57 4.52
N ALA A 244 15.08 -14.47 4.97
CA ALA A 244 13.94 -14.95 4.19
C ALA A 244 12.79 -13.93 4.16
N ALA A 245 12.59 -13.22 5.27
CA ALA A 245 11.55 -12.21 5.43
C ALA A 245 11.81 -11.34 6.67
N TYR A 246 11.02 -10.27 6.82
CA TYR A 246 11.01 -9.45 8.03
C TYR A 246 9.60 -8.98 8.41
N LEU A 247 9.44 -8.66 9.69
CA LEU A 247 8.31 -7.88 10.19
C LEU A 247 8.72 -6.40 10.25
N GLY A 248 7.80 -5.50 9.95
CA GLY A 248 8.08 -4.08 10.02
C GLY A 248 6.89 -3.25 10.45
N MET A 249 7.13 -1.98 10.73
CA MET A 249 6.07 -1.02 11.03
C MET A 249 6.37 0.31 10.33
N CYS A 250 5.39 0.83 9.61
CA CYS A 250 5.48 2.14 8.95
C CYS A 250 4.08 2.65 8.67
N CYS A 251 3.90 3.93 8.36
CA CYS A 251 2.58 4.40 7.94
C CYS A 251 2.29 3.98 6.49
N ARG A 252 1.01 3.77 6.15
CA ARG A 252 0.56 3.47 4.76
C ARG A 252 1.09 4.45 3.72
N ALA A 253 1.13 5.75 4.04
CA ALA A 253 1.67 6.76 3.14
C ALA A 253 3.18 6.55 2.86
N PHE A 254 3.95 6.13 3.87
CA PHE A 254 5.36 5.77 3.67
C PHE A 254 5.49 4.54 2.78
N PHE A 255 4.71 3.49 3.06
CA PHE A 255 4.71 2.27 2.26
C PHE A 255 4.40 2.55 0.78
N GLN A 256 3.36 3.35 0.51
CA GLN A 256 2.99 3.75 -0.85
C GLN A 256 4.09 4.59 -1.52
N LYS A 257 4.55 5.70 -0.91
CA LYS A 257 5.56 6.56 -1.55
C LYS A 257 6.91 5.85 -1.75
N ARG A 258 7.23 4.87 -0.91
CA ARG A 258 8.52 4.15 -0.93
C ARG A 258 8.40 2.73 -1.45
N HIS A 259 7.29 2.37 -2.10
CA HIS A 259 7.06 1.02 -2.63
C HIS A 259 8.22 0.50 -3.49
N ARG A 260 8.86 1.39 -4.28
CA ARG A 260 10.04 1.07 -5.09
C ARG A 260 11.20 0.49 -4.27
N ALA A 261 11.49 1.01 -3.07
CA ALA A 261 12.54 0.49 -2.21
C ALA A 261 12.26 -0.95 -1.77
N PHE A 262 11.00 -1.26 -1.40
CA PHE A 262 10.58 -2.62 -1.09
C PHE A 262 10.73 -3.55 -2.30
N ARG A 263 10.33 -3.09 -3.50
CA ARG A 263 10.52 -3.83 -4.77
C ARG A 263 11.98 -4.12 -5.08
N GLN A 264 12.86 -3.14 -4.93
CA GLN A 264 14.29 -3.30 -5.20
C GLN A 264 14.97 -4.22 -4.19
N ALA A 265 14.57 -4.13 -2.92
CA ALA A 265 15.00 -5.09 -1.90
C ALA A 265 14.55 -6.51 -2.26
N GLY A 266 13.31 -6.67 -2.73
CA GLY A 266 12.74 -7.98 -3.10
C GLY A 266 12.59 -8.93 -1.91
N LEU A 267 12.67 -8.40 -0.68
CA LEU A 267 12.56 -9.15 0.56
C LEU A 267 11.10 -9.17 1.01
N PRO A 268 10.47 -10.35 1.19
CA PRO A 268 9.11 -10.45 1.70
C PRO A 268 8.97 -9.78 3.08
N ALA A 269 7.86 -9.07 3.26
CA ALA A 269 7.59 -8.30 4.46
C ALA A 269 6.12 -8.40 4.87
N ILE A 270 5.90 -8.50 6.18
CA ILE A 270 4.61 -8.18 6.81
C ILE A 270 4.80 -6.91 7.61
N LEU A 271 4.15 -5.84 7.16
CA LEU A 271 4.24 -4.52 7.76
C LEU A 271 2.96 -4.22 8.53
N MET A 272 3.09 -3.48 9.62
CA MET A 272 1.96 -3.00 10.43
C MET A 272 1.87 -1.47 10.33
N ASP A 273 0.66 -0.99 10.06
CA ASP A 273 0.39 0.44 10.01
C ASP A 273 0.56 1.07 11.39
N ILE A 274 1.31 2.17 11.45
CA ILE A 274 1.44 2.96 12.67
C ILE A 274 0.38 4.05 12.71
N GLY A 275 -0.30 4.17 13.84
CA GLY A 275 -1.30 5.20 14.07
C GLY A 275 -0.69 6.56 14.43
N GLY A 276 -1.54 7.56 14.60
CA GLY A 276 -1.13 8.88 15.09
C GLY A 276 -0.67 9.84 13.98
N ALA A 277 0.12 10.84 14.38
CA ALA A 277 0.63 11.84 13.47
C ALA A 277 1.76 11.25 12.62
N ASN A 278 1.65 11.39 11.30
CA ASN A 278 2.71 11.00 10.38
C ASN A 278 3.14 12.22 9.54
N CYS A 279 4.39 12.19 9.08
CA CYS A 279 5.01 13.31 8.38
C CYS A 279 4.24 13.71 7.11
N TYR A 280 3.63 12.76 6.42
CA TYR A 280 2.82 13.02 5.23
C TYR A 280 1.55 13.80 5.52
N ARG A 281 0.80 13.46 6.58
CA ARG A 281 -0.39 14.22 6.99
C ARG A 281 -0.05 15.62 7.46
N LEU A 282 1.14 15.80 8.03
CA LEU A 282 1.62 17.10 8.52
C LEU A 282 2.40 17.90 7.47
N LYS A 283 2.62 17.37 6.25
CA LYS A 283 3.47 17.97 5.22
C LYS A 283 4.89 18.30 5.71
N GLN A 284 5.46 17.43 6.54
CA GLN A 284 6.78 17.54 7.17
C GLN A 284 7.73 16.43 6.69
N GLU A 285 7.60 15.99 5.44
CA GLU A 285 8.45 14.96 4.85
C GLU A 285 9.94 15.28 4.97
N ASP A 286 10.34 16.52 4.69
CA ASP A 286 11.75 16.92 4.70
C ASP A 286 12.38 16.78 6.09
N GLN A 287 11.62 17.15 7.13
CA GLN A 287 12.03 16.92 8.52
C GLN A 287 12.15 15.43 8.82
N ALA A 288 11.25 14.60 8.28
CA ALA A 288 11.31 13.16 8.47
C ALA A 288 12.52 12.51 7.77
N TYR A 289 12.90 13.00 6.59
CA TYR A 289 14.08 12.55 5.87
C TYR A 289 15.38 12.98 6.55
N ALA A 290 15.41 14.18 7.12
CA ALA A 290 16.50 14.65 7.97
C ALA A 290 16.56 13.97 9.35
N GLY A 291 15.59 13.12 9.69
CA GLY A 291 15.49 12.47 11.00
C GLY A 291 15.10 13.44 12.12
N GLN A 292 14.49 14.58 11.81
CA GLN A 292 14.13 15.66 12.74
C GLN A 292 12.62 15.71 13.04
N PHE A 293 11.82 14.84 12.44
CA PHE A 293 10.37 14.82 12.65
C PHE A 293 10.02 14.53 14.12
N GLN A 294 9.25 15.44 14.72
CA GLN A 294 8.95 15.40 16.15
C GLN A 294 7.59 14.78 16.51
N ALA A 295 6.64 14.73 15.58
CA ALA A 295 5.34 14.13 15.89
C ALA A 295 5.47 12.64 16.22
N GLU A 296 4.58 12.15 17.07
CA GLU A 296 4.66 10.81 17.63
C GLU A 296 3.66 9.88 16.95
N ALA A 297 4.22 8.90 16.25
CA ALA A 297 3.45 7.77 15.75
C ALA A 297 3.20 6.76 16.88
N ARG A 298 2.13 5.98 16.76
CA ARG A 298 1.73 4.97 17.74
C ARG A 298 1.82 3.58 17.16
N ILE A 299 2.46 2.69 17.90
CA ILE A 299 2.54 1.26 17.59
C ILE A 299 1.31 0.54 18.15
N ASP A 300 0.66 -0.28 17.33
CA ASP A 300 -0.36 -1.23 17.77
C ASP A 300 0.33 -2.48 18.37
N LEU A 301 0.61 -2.42 19.67
CA LEU A 301 1.21 -3.54 20.40
C LEU A 301 0.35 -4.81 20.38
N PRO A 302 -0.99 -4.75 20.55
CA PRO A 302 -1.84 -5.92 20.34
C PRO A 302 -1.61 -6.61 18.99
N LEU A 303 -1.65 -5.87 17.88
CA LEU A 303 -1.39 -6.42 16.54
C LEU A 303 0.01 -7.04 16.43
N LEU A 304 1.04 -6.36 16.96
CA LEU A 304 2.40 -6.90 17.00
C LEU A 304 2.47 -8.23 17.76
N ARG A 305 1.78 -8.35 18.91
CA ARG A 305 1.73 -9.60 19.68
C ARG A 305 1.11 -10.74 18.88
N HIS A 306 0.01 -10.49 18.16
CA HIS A 306 -0.59 -11.48 17.27
C HIS A 306 0.41 -11.94 16.18
N ALA A 307 1.03 -10.99 15.48
CA ALA A 307 2.00 -11.32 14.43
C ALA A 307 3.18 -12.12 14.98
N LEU A 308 3.72 -11.73 16.13
CA LEU A 308 4.81 -12.45 16.78
C LEU A 308 4.38 -13.84 17.25
N GLN A 309 3.16 -14.05 17.76
CA GLN A 309 2.66 -15.36 18.19
C GLN A 309 2.70 -16.42 17.09
N ALA A 310 2.56 -16.04 15.82
CA ALA A 310 2.69 -16.96 14.69
C ALA A 310 4.13 -17.37 14.37
N LEU A 311 5.14 -16.67 14.90
CA LEU A 311 6.53 -17.07 14.72
C LEU A 311 6.85 -18.33 15.52
N PRO A 312 7.55 -19.31 14.92
CA PRO A 312 8.09 -20.44 15.66
C PRO A 312 9.07 -19.91 16.73
N ARG A 313 9.02 -20.48 17.94
CA ARG A 313 10.00 -20.16 18.98
C ARG A 313 11.38 -20.62 18.51
N ARG A 314 12.28 -19.67 18.25
CA ARG A 314 13.66 -19.98 17.92
C ARG A 314 14.42 -20.25 19.22
N THR A 315 14.63 -21.53 19.54
CA THR A 315 15.55 -21.93 20.61
C THR A 315 16.97 -21.69 20.13
N GLY A 316 17.51 -20.52 20.44
CA GLY A 316 18.94 -20.22 20.38
C GLY A 316 19.41 -19.35 19.21
N ARG A 317 19.89 -18.16 19.54
CA ARG A 317 21.27 -17.78 19.18
C ARG A 317 21.94 -17.43 20.51
N ALA A 318 22.71 -18.37 21.05
CA ALA A 318 23.60 -18.08 22.15
C ALA A 318 24.75 -17.24 21.60
N LYS A 319 24.82 -15.99 22.10
CA LYS A 319 25.89 -14.99 21.96
C LYS A 319 26.21 -14.49 20.56
#